data_AF-A0A2H5V8F4-F1
#
_entry.id   AF-A0A2H5V8F4-F1
#
_cell.length_a   1.000
_cell.length_b   1.000
_cell.length_c   1.000
_cell.angle_alpha   90.00
_cell.angle_beta   90.00
_cell.angle_gamma   90.00
#
_symmetry.space_group_name_H-M   'P 1'
#
loop_
_entity.id
_entity.type
_entity.pdbx_description
1 polymer ?
#
loop_
_entity_poly.entity_id
_entity_poly.type
_entity_poly.pdbx_seq_one_letter_code
_entity_poly.pdbx_strand_id
1 'polypeptide(L)'
;MARIKGKGKGKGKRGKRRKMVKEERIVVRLMGEGQYYIDKDTLKEVNRIDNEMVKMLRDERVDEHAVMESIAAMRILVKSKGKRVKDDIIIPSHIIIPATDITVEKAREVFKGEGIVPEEILG
;
A
#
# COMPACT_ATOMS: atom_id res chain seq x y z
N MET A 1 48.95 -6.70 40.33
CA MET A 1 47.58 -6.31 40.72
C MET A 1 46.72 -6.15 39.47
N ALA A 2 45.56 -6.83 39.49
CA ALA A 2 44.30 -6.72 38.74
C ALA A 2 44.20 -6.18 37.28
N ARG A 3 43.59 -7.04 36.43
CA ARG A 3 42.74 -6.70 35.24
C ARG A 3 41.52 -5.85 35.65
N ILE A 4 40.94 -5.07 34.73
CA ILE A 4 39.49 -5.04 34.40
C ILE A 4 39.26 -4.51 32.97
N LYS A 5 38.34 -5.19 32.28
CA LYS A 5 37.80 -4.95 30.93
C LYS A 5 36.71 -3.86 30.94
N GLY A 6 36.55 -3.14 29.82
CA GLY A 6 35.32 -2.40 29.50
C GLY A 6 34.86 -2.65 28.06
N LYS A 7 34.03 -3.68 27.85
CA LYS A 7 33.32 -3.95 26.58
C LYS A 7 32.06 -3.08 26.49
N GLY A 8 32.03 -2.11 25.58
CA GLY A 8 30.80 -1.43 25.15
C GLY A 8 30.18 -2.14 23.95
N LYS A 9 29.34 -3.16 24.18
CA LYS A 9 28.52 -3.80 23.14
C LYS A 9 27.44 -2.84 22.65
N GLY A 10 27.65 -2.19 21.52
CA GLY A 10 26.58 -1.57 20.73
C GLY A 10 25.66 -2.66 20.18
N LYS A 11 24.58 -2.98 20.90
CA LYS A 11 23.60 -4.01 20.53
C LYS A 11 22.99 -3.69 19.15
N GLY A 12 23.20 -4.60 18.20
CA GLY A 12 22.69 -4.53 16.85
C GLY A 12 21.16 -4.43 16.79
N LYS A 13 20.65 -3.21 16.56
CA LYS A 13 19.28 -2.98 16.05
C LYS A 13 19.15 -3.26 14.54
N ARG A 14 20.22 -3.72 13.87
CA ARG A 14 20.22 -4.08 12.45
C ARG A 14 19.61 -5.46 12.14
N GLY A 15 19.46 -6.33 13.14
CA GLY A 15 18.94 -7.70 12.97
C GLY A 15 17.41 -7.82 12.88
N LYS A 16 16.65 -6.95 13.57
CA LYS A 16 15.17 -7.01 13.58
C LYS A 16 14.54 -6.57 12.26
N ARG A 17 15.09 -5.54 11.60
CA ARG A 17 14.59 -4.98 10.32
C ARG A 17 14.78 -5.89 9.10
N ARG A 18 15.76 -6.80 9.15
CA ARG A 18 16.11 -7.69 8.02
C ARG A 18 15.18 -8.92 7.92
N LYS A 19 14.38 -9.15 8.96
CA LYS A 19 13.48 -10.29 9.15
C LYS A 19 11.99 -9.94 9.10
N MET A 20 11.58 -8.71 8.75
CA MET A 20 10.22 -8.49 8.21
C MET A 20 10.19 -9.25 6.89
N VAL A 21 9.56 -10.42 6.99
CA VAL A 21 9.75 -11.61 6.16
C VAL A 21 9.32 -11.29 4.74
N LYS A 22 9.98 -11.92 3.76
CA LYS A 22 9.64 -11.83 2.33
C LYS A 22 8.15 -12.15 2.05
N GLU A 23 7.47 -12.79 3.00
CA GLU A 23 6.09 -13.31 2.94
C GLU A 23 5.02 -12.32 3.46
N GLU A 24 5.37 -11.23 4.15
CA GLU A 24 4.41 -10.21 4.62
C GLU A 24 4.39 -8.95 3.74
N ARG A 25 5.04 -8.99 2.57
CA ARG A 25 5.20 -7.83 1.70
C ARG A 25 4.25 -7.92 0.52
N ILE A 26 3.18 -7.14 0.61
CA ILE A 26 2.22 -6.96 -0.48
C ILE A 26 2.80 -5.96 -1.46
N VAL A 27 2.71 -6.26 -2.75
CA VAL A 27 3.19 -5.39 -3.83
C VAL A 27 2.01 -4.61 -4.38
N VAL A 28 2.04 -3.29 -4.22
CA VAL A 28 1.05 -2.37 -4.79
C VAL A 28 1.70 -1.58 -5.92
N ARG A 29 1.04 -1.55 -7.08
CA ARG A 29 1.41 -0.68 -8.20
C ARG A 29 0.54 0.58 -8.17
N LEU A 30 1.19 1.73 -8.15
CA LEU A 30 0.55 3.01 -8.41
C LEU A 30 0.71 3.29 -9.91
N MET A 31 -0.40 3.27 -10.67
CA MET A 31 -0.36 3.55 -12.10
C MET A 31 0.32 4.91 -12.37
N GLY A 32 1.29 4.91 -13.29
CA GLY A 32 2.09 6.10 -13.63
C GLY A 32 3.21 6.48 -12.66
N GLU A 33 3.38 5.82 -11.51
CA GLU A 33 4.40 6.21 -10.50
C GLU A 33 5.42 5.11 -10.18
N GLY A 34 4.97 3.86 -10.04
CA GLY A 34 5.87 2.73 -9.72
C GLY A 34 5.25 1.72 -8.75
N GLN A 35 6.12 0.90 -8.14
CA GLN A 35 5.69 -0.19 -7.25
C GLN A 35 6.19 0.03 -5.82
N TYR A 36 5.40 -0.44 -4.86
CA TYR A 36 5.66 -0.29 -3.44
C TYR A 36 5.43 -1.62 -2.74
N TYR A 37 6.31 -1.94 -1.80
CA TYR A 37 6.01 -2.96 -0.78
C TYR A 37 5.29 -2.31 0.38
N ILE A 38 4.13 -2.85 0.78
CA ILE A 38 3.41 -2.46 2.00
C ILE A 38 3.25 -3.68 2.92
N ASP A 39 2.96 -3.41 4.19
CA ASP A 39 2.57 -4.42 5.17
C ASP A 39 1.04 -4.62 5.20
N LYS A 40 0.59 -5.65 5.94
CA LYS A 40 -0.82 -5.98 6.11
C LYS A 40 -1.64 -4.86 6.78
N ASP A 41 -1.04 -4.13 7.71
CA ASP A 41 -1.75 -3.03 8.40
C ASP A 41 -2.05 -1.88 7.44
N THR A 42 -1.07 -1.50 6.62
CA THR A 42 -1.25 -0.52 5.53
C THR A 42 -2.28 -1.03 4.52
N LEU A 43 -2.27 -2.32 4.18
CA LEU A 43 -3.26 -2.90 3.28
C LEU A 43 -4.68 -2.76 3.84
N LYS A 44 -4.89 -3.04 5.13
CA LYS A 44 -6.20 -2.89 5.78
C LYS A 44 -6.68 -1.44 5.75
N GLU A 45 -5.78 -0.48 5.87
CA GLU A 45 -6.13 0.94 5.73
C GLU A 45 -6.50 1.31 4.29
N VAL A 46 -5.77 0.81 3.29
CA VAL A 46 -6.13 0.97 1.87
C VAL A 46 -7.50 0.33 1.60
N ASN A 47 -7.74 -0.88 2.11
CA ASN A 47 -9.01 -1.59 1.94
C ASN A 47 -10.21 -0.84 2.55
N ARG A 48 -10.01 -0.09 3.64
CA ARG A 48 -11.08 0.75 4.21
C ARG A 48 -11.50 1.82 3.20
N ILE A 49 -10.54 2.49 2.57
CA ILE A 49 -10.83 3.53 1.58
C ILE A 49 -11.46 2.90 0.32
N ASP A 50 -10.94 1.74 -0.12
CA ASP A 50 -11.50 0.96 -1.23
C ASP A 50 -12.98 0.61 -1.02
N ASN A 51 -13.32 0.10 0.17
CA ASN A 51 -14.70 -0.21 0.52
C ASN A 51 -15.62 1.02 0.53
N GLU A 52 -15.14 2.16 1.03
CA GLU A 52 -15.91 3.42 0.96
C GLU A 52 -16.04 3.91 -0.49
N MET A 53 -15.00 3.75 -1.32
CA MET A 53 -15.02 4.05 -2.75
C MET A 53 -16.09 3.24 -3.48
N VAL A 54 -16.14 1.93 -3.24
CA VAL A 54 -17.16 1.03 -3.81
C VAL A 54 -18.57 1.48 -3.42
N LYS A 55 -18.81 1.86 -2.16
CA LYS A 55 -20.12 2.35 -1.72
C LYS A 55 -20.47 3.68 -2.38
N MET A 56 -19.53 4.61 -2.41
CA MET A 56 -19.69 5.95 -2.97
C MET A 56 -20.06 5.90 -4.47
N LEU A 57 -19.40 5.04 -5.24
CA LEU A 57 -19.63 4.89 -6.68
C LEU A 57 -20.99 4.28 -7.07
N ARG A 58 -21.74 3.72 -6.09
CA ARG A 58 -23.12 3.25 -6.31
C ARG A 58 -24.10 4.40 -6.52
N ASP A 59 -23.78 5.61 -6.06
CA ASP A 59 -24.57 6.79 -6.39
C ASP A 59 -24.29 7.24 -7.83
N GLU A 60 -25.35 7.40 -8.61
CA GLU A 60 -25.26 7.89 -9.98
C GLU A 60 -24.73 9.33 -10.03
N ARG A 61 -24.95 10.12 -8.98
CA ARG A 61 -24.58 11.54 -8.84
C ARG A 61 -23.31 11.77 -8.02
N VAL A 62 -22.45 10.75 -7.93
CA VAL A 62 -21.16 10.85 -7.22
C VAL A 62 -20.33 12.03 -7.72
N ASP A 63 -19.71 12.75 -6.79
CA ASP A 63 -18.78 13.84 -7.08
C ASP A 63 -17.42 13.29 -7.56
N GLU A 64 -16.97 13.74 -8.72
CA GLU A 64 -15.67 13.40 -9.30
C GLU A 64 -14.50 13.83 -8.39
N HIS A 65 -14.64 14.94 -7.67
CA HIS A 65 -13.61 15.36 -6.72
C HIS A 65 -13.48 14.37 -5.55
N ALA A 66 -14.60 13.82 -5.05
CA ALA A 66 -14.58 12.82 -3.97
C ALA A 66 -13.92 11.50 -4.43
N VAL A 67 -14.15 11.10 -5.68
CA VAL A 67 -13.45 9.98 -6.34
C VAL A 67 -11.94 10.24 -6.38
N MET A 68 -11.53 11.40 -6.86
CA MET A 68 -10.13 11.79 -6.95
C MET A 68 -9.45 11.81 -5.58
N GLU A 69 -10.10 12.40 -4.58
CA GLU A 69 -9.60 12.46 -3.20
C GLU A 69 -9.43 11.08 -2.57
N SER A 70 -10.38 10.16 -2.80
CA SER A 70 -10.30 8.79 -2.29
C SER A 70 -9.10 8.04 -2.89
N ILE A 71 -8.89 8.18 -4.21
CA ILE A 71 -7.73 7.60 -4.89
C ILE A 71 -6.43 8.22 -4.37
N ALA A 72 -6.39 9.54 -4.24
CA ALA A 72 -5.23 10.25 -3.70
C ALA A 72 -4.90 9.77 -2.28
N ALA A 73 -5.90 9.57 -1.42
CA ALA A 73 -5.71 9.08 -0.07
C ALA A 73 -5.10 7.66 -0.05
N MET A 74 -5.58 6.73 -0.88
CA MET A 74 -4.95 5.41 -1.03
C MET A 74 -3.50 5.50 -1.51
N ARG A 75 -3.22 6.35 -2.51
CA ARG A 75 -1.85 6.57 -3.03
C ARG A 75 -0.94 7.17 -1.96
N ILE A 76 -1.42 8.10 -1.14
CA ILE A 76 -0.68 8.71 -0.03
C ILE A 76 -0.35 7.67 1.05
N LEU A 77 -1.30 6.79 1.43
CA LEU A 77 -1.03 5.71 2.38
C LEU A 77 0.08 4.79 1.88
N VAL A 78 0.00 4.35 0.62
CA VAL A 78 1.03 3.48 0.01
C VAL A 78 2.38 4.17 -0.04
N LYS A 79 2.44 5.46 -0.38
CA LYS A 79 3.70 6.22 -0.46
C LYS A 79 4.31 6.51 0.91
N SER A 80 3.49 6.79 1.91
CA SER A 80 3.94 7.19 3.25
C SER A 80 4.38 6.01 4.11
N LYS A 81 3.67 4.88 4.02
CA LYS A 81 3.93 3.68 4.82
C LYS A 81 4.68 2.59 4.06
N GLY A 82 4.62 2.61 2.74
CA GLY A 82 5.28 1.64 1.88
C GLY A 82 6.75 1.93 1.62
N LYS A 83 7.41 0.94 1.01
CA LYS A 83 8.79 1.03 0.53
C LYS A 83 8.81 0.94 -0.99
N ARG A 84 9.26 2.01 -1.66
CA ARG A 84 9.41 2.06 -3.12
C ARG A 84 10.31 0.92 -3.62
N VAL A 85 9.84 0.22 -4.64
CA VAL A 85 10.61 -0.73 -5.46
C VAL A 85 11.45 0.09 -6.45
N LYS A 86 12.65 -0.37 -6.76
CA LYS A 86 13.49 0.32 -7.75
C LYS A 86 12.86 0.23 -9.14
N ASP A 87 13.04 1.26 -9.95
CA ASP A 87 12.43 1.37 -11.27
C ASP A 87 12.98 0.34 -12.30
N ASP A 88 14.16 -0.22 -12.04
CA ASP A 88 14.78 -1.29 -12.83
C ASP A 88 14.27 -2.71 -12.45
N ILE A 89 13.40 -2.82 -11.45
CA ILE A 89 12.83 -4.09 -10.98
C ILE A 89 11.31 -4.06 -11.17
N ILE A 90 10.80 -5.02 -11.95
CA ILE A 90 9.37 -5.23 -12.14
C ILE A 90 8.93 -6.50 -11.41
N ILE A 91 7.92 -6.37 -10.57
CA ILE A 91 7.36 -7.46 -9.76
C ILE A 91 5.89 -7.64 -10.08
N PRO A 92 5.33 -8.87 -10.13
CA PRO A 92 3.89 -9.06 -10.14
C PRO A 92 3.24 -8.31 -8.97
N SER A 93 2.23 -7.49 -9.29
CA SER A 93 1.53 -6.67 -8.28
C SER A 93 0.33 -7.44 -7.77
N HIS A 94 0.06 -7.34 -6.48
CA HIS A 94 -1.16 -7.89 -5.88
C HIS A 94 -2.33 -6.93 -6.10
N ILE A 95 -2.05 -5.61 -6.06
CA ILE A 95 -3.05 -4.55 -6.26
C ILE A 95 -2.49 -3.51 -7.23
N ILE A 96 -3.39 -2.94 -8.04
CA ILE A 96 -3.11 -1.80 -8.90
C ILE A 96 -4.05 -0.66 -8.50
N ILE A 97 -3.49 0.47 -8.06
CA ILE A 97 -4.25 1.68 -7.75
C ILE A 97 -4.20 2.60 -8.98
N PRO A 98 -5.35 3.03 -9.52
CA PRO A 98 -5.39 3.92 -10.68
C PRO A 98 -4.79 5.29 -10.38
N ALA A 99 -4.47 6.02 -11.44
CA ALA A 99 -4.10 7.43 -11.35
C ALA A 99 -5.32 8.29 -10.96
N THR A 100 -5.06 9.49 -10.45
CA THR A 100 -6.10 10.39 -9.93
C THR A 100 -6.91 11.07 -11.03
N ASP A 101 -6.46 10.99 -12.28
CA ASP A 101 -7.12 11.50 -13.49
C ASP A 101 -8.05 10.46 -14.15
N ILE A 102 -8.37 9.37 -13.45
CA ILE A 102 -9.38 8.38 -13.90
C ILE A 102 -10.78 9.01 -13.89
N THR A 103 -11.56 8.79 -14.95
CA THR A 103 -12.96 9.24 -14.98
C THR A 103 -13.83 8.43 -14.02
N VAL A 104 -14.97 8.98 -13.61
CA VAL A 104 -15.94 8.30 -12.75
C VAL A 104 -16.43 6.99 -13.38
N GLU A 105 -16.70 6.98 -14.68
CA GLU A 105 -17.14 5.77 -15.40
C GLU A 105 -16.09 4.66 -15.28
N LYS A 106 -14.82 5.00 -15.48
CA LYS A 106 -13.75 4.01 -15.37
C LYS A 106 -13.50 3.60 -13.93
N ALA A 107 -13.65 4.53 -12.98
CA ALA A 107 -13.58 4.21 -11.55
C ALA A 107 -14.67 3.21 -11.16
N ARG A 108 -15.90 3.31 -11.68
CA ARG A 108 -16.97 2.31 -11.48
C ARG A 108 -16.60 0.93 -12.01
N GLU A 109 -15.81 0.84 -13.08
CA GLU A 109 -15.34 -0.45 -13.57
C GLU A 109 -14.26 -1.08 -12.70
N VAL A 110 -13.41 -0.24 -12.08
CA VAL A 110 -12.27 -0.64 -11.25
C VAL A 110 -12.72 -0.99 -9.83
N PHE A 111 -13.53 -0.14 -9.22
CA PHE A 111 -13.98 -0.22 -7.84
C PHE A 111 -15.42 -0.76 -7.77
N LYS A 112 -15.59 -2.04 -8.12
CA LYS A 112 -16.88 -2.75 -8.12
C LYS A 112 -16.78 -4.08 -7.40
N GLY A 113 -17.93 -4.62 -7.00
CA GLY A 113 -17.97 -5.87 -6.24
C GLY A 113 -17.31 -5.67 -4.87
N GLU A 114 -16.20 -6.36 -4.64
CA GLU A 114 -15.39 -6.27 -3.42
C GLU A 114 -14.37 -5.12 -3.44
N GLY A 115 -14.14 -4.48 -4.59
CA GLY A 115 -13.15 -3.41 -4.75
C GLY A 115 -11.89 -3.88 -5.46
N ILE A 116 -10.77 -3.18 -5.22
CA ILE A 116 -9.46 -3.51 -5.78
C ILE A 116 -8.58 -4.35 -4.86
N VAL A 117 -8.95 -4.48 -3.57
CA VAL A 117 -8.23 -5.29 -2.59
C VAL A 117 -8.85 -6.70 -2.53
N PRO A 118 -8.14 -7.75 -2.96
CA PRO A 118 -8.66 -9.11 -2.88
C PRO A 118 -8.74 -9.62 -1.45
N GLU A 119 -9.82 -10.34 -1.11
CA GLU A 119 -10.03 -10.91 0.22
C GLU A 119 -8.95 -11.93 0.60
N GLU A 120 -8.35 -12.64 -0.37
CA GLU A 120 -7.35 -13.67 -0.12
C GLU A 120 -6.06 -13.13 0.51
N ILE A 121 -5.79 -11.83 0.37
CA ILE A 121 -4.59 -11.18 0.91
C ILE A 121 -4.86 -10.34 2.16
N LEU A 122 -6.10 -10.29 2.65
CA LEU A 122 -6.47 -9.60 3.88
C LEU A 122 -6.23 -10.43 5.15
N GLY A 123 -6.22 -11.77 5.03
CA GLY A 123 -5.99 -12.76 6.10
C GLY A 123 -4.53 -12.84 6.53
#